data_AF-A0A535U9B8-F1
#
_entry.id   AF-A0A535U9B8-F1
#
_cell.length_a   1.000
_cell.length_b   1.000
_cell.length_c   1.000
_cell.angle_alpha   90.00
_cell.angle_beta   90.00
_cell.angle_gamma   90.00
#
_symmetry.space_group_name_H-M   'P 1'
#
loop_
_entity.id
_entity.type
_entity.pdbx_description
1 polymer ?
#
loop_
_entity_poly.entity_id
_entity_poly.type
_entity_poly.pdbx_seq_one_letter_code
_entity_poly.pdbx_strand_id
1 'polypeptide(L)'
;MTARARLLSWDPKTYKESSEEIATPDEVATRAAQLLERYKVTAGRYPGLTLEANDKSWGFLAIGVAPFGWTLIHSSEDGLTQHCTKVTGHNGGPEIPIEWDQETTIPRNFFVSEQLALKGVRKWLEDGTLAPDLPWDDHCY
;
A
#
# COMPACT_ATOMS: atom_id res chain seq x y z
N MET A 1 16.73 -12.34 7.35
CA MET A 1 15.90 -13.29 6.56
C MET A 1 14.63 -12.53 6.26
N THR A 2 14.20 -12.46 5.00
CA THR A 2 12.95 -11.78 4.66
C THR A 2 11.77 -12.67 5.04
N ALA A 3 10.79 -12.12 5.75
CA ALA A 3 9.58 -12.86 6.07
C ALA A 3 8.75 -13.07 4.79
N ARG A 4 8.13 -14.25 4.67
CA ARG A 4 7.05 -14.41 3.69
C ARG A 4 5.81 -13.70 4.20
N ALA A 5 5.18 -12.93 3.32
CA ALA A 5 3.92 -12.25 3.56
C ALA A 5 2.89 -12.70 2.51
N ARG A 6 1.61 -12.60 2.88
CA ARG A 6 0.49 -12.79 1.97
C ARG A 6 0.11 -11.44 1.38
N LEU A 7 0.12 -11.33 0.06
CA LEU A 7 -0.34 -10.16 -0.68
C LEU A 7 -1.77 -10.40 -1.15
N LEU A 8 -2.69 -9.56 -0.67
CA LEU A 8 -4.08 -9.49 -1.12
C LEU A 8 -4.23 -8.37 -2.14
N SER A 9 -5.09 -8.60 -3.13
CA SER A 9 -5.41 -7.65 -4.20
C SER A 9 -6.79 -7.95 -4.76
N TRP A 10 -7.42 -6.97 -5.41
CA TRP A 10 -8.76 -7.11 -5.98
C TRP A 10 -8.73 -6.86 -7.49
N ASP A 11 -9.39 -7.73 -8.26
CA ASP A 11 -9.53 -7.53 -9.69
C ASP A 11 -10.58 -6.45 -9.99
N PRO A 12 -10.34 -5.59 -10.99
CA PRO A 12 -11.29 -4.54 -11.33
C PRO A 12 -12.61 -5.16 -11.84
N LYS A 13 -13.74 -4.49 -11.53
CA LYS A 13 -15.12 -4.84 -11.93
C LYS A 13 -15.73 -6.09 -11.27
N THR A 14 -14.93 -7.13 -11.05
CA THR A 14 -15.39 -8.35 -10.38
C THR A 14 -15.22 -8.26 -8.87
N TYR A 15 -14.33 -7.37 -8.39
CA TYR A 15 -13.94 -7.22 -6.98
C TYR A 15 -13.53 -8.57 -6.37
N LYS A 16 -13.05 -9.47 -7.20
CA LYS A 16 -12.62 -10.79 -6.76
C LYS A 16 -11.26 -10.63 -6.11
N GLU A 17 -11.19 -11.00 -4.84
CA GLU A 17 -9.94 -11.09 -4.11
C GLU A 17 -9.02 -12.14 -4.75
N SER A 18 -7.75 -11.79 -4.87
CA SER A 18 -6.63 -12.66 -5.20
C SER A 18 -5.60 -12.58 -4.09
N SER A 19 -5.09 -13.74 -3.69
CA SER A 19 -4.08 -13.88 -2.65
C SER A 19 -2.86 -14.62 -3.22
N GLU A 20 -1.66 -14.09 -2.96
CA GLU A 20 -0.39 -14.72 -3.34
C GLU A 20 0.65 -14.60 -2.23
N GLU A 21 1.55 -15.58 -2.11
CA GLU A 21 2.71 -15.46 -1.22
C GLU A 21 3.78 -14.63 -1.90
N ILE A 22 4.32 -13.65 -1.19
CA ILE A 22 5.45 -12.85 -1.64
C ILE A 22 6.56 -12.84 -0.59
N ALA A 23 7.80 -12.63 -1.04
CA ALA A 23 8.96 -12.51 -0.17
C ALA A 23 9.84 -11.29 -0.48
N THR A 24 9.52 -10.52 -1.54
CA THR A 24 10.38 -9.42 -1.99
C THR A 24 9.58 -8.18 -2.39
N PRO A 25 10.18 -6.98 -2.27
CA PRO A 25 9.58 -5.75 -2.82
C PRO A 25 9.36 -5.79 -4.33
N ASP A 26 10.20 -6.51 -5.08
CA ASP A 26 10.11 -6.59 -6.54
C ASP A 26 8.87 -7.38 -7.00
N GLU A 27 8.46 -8.40 -6.22
CA GLU A 27 7.19 -9.11 -6.43
C GLU A 27 5.99 -8.17 -6.21
N VAL A 28 6.03 -7.33 -5.17
CA VAL A 28 5.01 -6.28 -4.94
C VAL A 28 4.95 -5.32 -6.12
N ALA A 29 6.09 -4.82 -6.60
CA ALA A 29 6.18 -3.94 -7.76
C ALA A 29 5.61 -4.57 -9.02
N THR A 30 5.95 -5.84 -9.27
CA THR A 30 5.42 -6.58 -10.42
C THR A 30 3.90 -6.68 -10.35
N ARG A 31 3.35 -7.03 -9.18
CA ARG A 31 1.90 -7.14 -8.99
C ARG A 31 1.19 -5.79 -9.10
N ALA A 32 1.75 -4.75 -8.49
CA ALA A 32 1.25 -3.38 -8.56
C ALA A 32 1.17 -2.88 -10.03
N ALA A 33 2.22 -3.10 -10.82
CA ALA A 33 2.24 -2.74 -12.24
C ALA A 33 1.20 -3.51 -13.06
N GLN A 34 1.05 -4.82 -12.84
CA GLN A 34 0.02 -5.62 -13.50
C GLN A 34 -1.38 -5.14 -13.19
N LEU A 35 -1.66 -4.79 -11.93
CA LEU A 35 -2.96 -4.27 -11.52
C LEU A 35 -3.21 -2.87 -12.10
N LEU A 36 -2.22 -1.98 -12.13
CA LEU A 36 -2.36 -0.67 -12.78
C LEU A 36 -2.79 -0.81 -14.25
N GLU A 37 -2.19 -1.75 -14.99
CA GLU A 37 -2.60 -2.04 -16.38
C GLU A 37 -4.05 -2.55 -16.46
N ARG A 38 -4.46 -3.45 -15.56
CA ARG A 38 -5.83 -3.94 -15.49
C ARG A 38 -6.83 -2.83 -15.13
N TYR A 39 -6.47 -1.92 -14.24
CA TYR A 39 -7.36 -0.83 -13.79
C TYR A 39 -7.56 0.28 -14.82
N LYS A 40 -6.79 0.31 -15.93
CA LYS A 40 -7.03 1.24 -17.05
C LYS A 40 -8.45 1.15 -17.64
N VAL A 41 -9.15 0.01 -17.46
CA VAL A 41 -10.53 -0.16 -17.92
C VAL A 41 -11.59 0.38 -16.94
N THR A 42 -11.17 0.91 -15.79
CA THR A 42 -12.02 1.47 -14.73
C THR A 42 -11.59 2.91 -14.48
N ALA A 43 -12.22 3.86 -15.18
CA ALA A 43 -11.79 5.26 -15.17
C ALA A 43 -11.80 5.87 -13.76
N GLY A 44 -10.69 6.54 -13.41
CA GLY A 44 -10.56 7.31 -12.17
C GLY A 44 -10.37 6.49 -10.89
N ARG A 45 -10.17 5.17 -11.00
CA ARG A 45 -9.97 4.27 -9.86
C ARG A 45 -8.64 3.54 -9.97
N TYR A 46 -8.04 3.24 -8.83
CA TYR A 46 -6.70 2.67 -8.76
C TYR A 46 -6.65 1.47 -7.80
N PRO A 47 -5.72 0.52 -8.01
CA PRO A 47 -5.66 -0.69 -7.20
C PRO A 47 -5.13 -0.44 -5.79
N GLY A 48 -5.78 -1.07 -4.82
CA GLY A 48 -5.29 -1.31 -3.48
C GLY A 48 -4.67 -2.71 -3.36
N LEU A 49 -3.65 -2.80 -2.51
CA LEU A 49 -2.96 -4.02 -2.12
C LEU A 49 -2.90 -4.09 -0.59
N THR A 50 -2.88 -5.29 -0.01
CA THR A 50 -2.66 -5.47 1.42
C THR A 50 -1.62 -6.56 1.66
N LEU A 51 -0.59 -6.25 2.44
CA LEU A 51 0.40 -7.21 2.91
C LEU A 51 0.10 -7.65 4.33
N GLU A 52 0.02 -8.95 4.53
CA GLU A 52 -0.17 -9.57 5.82
C GLU A 52 1.00 -10.49 6.12
N ALA A 53 1.72 -10.21 7.20
CA ALA A 53 2.82 -11.07 7.61
C ALA A 53 2.27 -12.36 8.24
N ASN A 54 3.06 -13.43 8.16
CA ASN A 54 2.75 -14.66 8.90
C ASN A 54 2.76 -14.41 10.42
N ASP A 55 3.62 -13.50 10.88
CA ASP A 55 3.60 -12.99 12.25
C ASP A 55 2.60 -11.85 12.37
N LYS A 56 1.46 -12.14 13.02
CA LYS A 56 0.38 -11.16 13.19
C LYS A 56 0.78 -9.95 14.02
N SER A 57 1.85 -10.03 14.82
CA SER A 57 2.30 -8.92 15.65
C SER A 57 2.82 -7.73 14.83
N TRP A 58 3.13 -7.94 13.55
CA TRP A 58 3.56 -6.88 12.64
C TRP A 58 2.38 -6.03 12.14
N GLY A 59 1.15 -6.48 12.39
CA GLY A 59 -0.05 -5.91 11.77
C GLY A 59 -0.08 -6.14 10.26
N PHE A 60 -0.56 -5.16 9.52
CA PHE A 60 -0.62 -5.23 8.05
C PHE A 60 -0.18 -3.92 7.40
N LEU A 61 0.27 -4.03 6.15
CA LEU A 61 0.66 -2.89 5.34
C LEU A 61 -0.27 -2.80 4.12
N ALA A 62 -1.20 -1.85 4.14
CA ALA A 62 -2.00 -1.50 2.98
C ALA A 62 -1.21 -0.57 2.06
N ILE A 63 -1.35 -0.77 0.75
CA ILE A 63 -0.62 -0.04 -0.29
C ILE A 63 -1.64 0.41 -1.34
N GLY A 64 -1.79 1.72 -1.50
CA GLY A 64 -2.56 2.29 -2.61
C GLY A 64 -1.63 2.66 -3.76
N VAL A 65 -1.92 2.19 -4.97
CA VAL A 65 -1.00 2.27 -6.11
C VAL A 65 -1.59 3.16 -7.19
N ALA A 66 -0.98 4.32 -7.47
CA ALA A 66 -1.38 5.21 -8.55
C ALA A 66 -0.22 5.43 -9.56
N PRO A 67 -0.51 5.88 -10.80
CA PRO A 67 0.52 6.09 -11.83
C PRO A 67 1.62 7.10 -11.46
N PHE A 68 1.36 7.97 -10.48
CA PHE A 68 2.27 9.03 -10.05
C PHE A 68 3.00 8.74 -8.73
N GLY A 69 2.70 7.62 -8.08
CA GLY A 69 3.21 7.32 -6.74
C GLY A 69 2.31 6.36 -5.97
N TRP A 70 2.81 5.91 -4.83
CA TRP A 70 2.12 4.96 -3.96
C TRP A 70 1.97 5.55 -2.57
N THR A 71 0.89 5.17 -1.89
CA THR A 71 0.70 5.44 -0.46
C THR A 71 0.89 4.15 0.30
N LEU A 72 1.60 4.20 1.43
CA LEU A 72 1.70 3.11 2.38
C LEU A 72 0.91 3.48 3.62
N ILE A 73 0.11 2.54 4.13
CA ILE A 73 -0.65 2.67 5.37
C ILE A 73 -0.38 1.42 6.18
N HIS A 74 0.40 1.56 7.25
CA HIS A 74 0.62 0.51 8.23
C HIS A 74 -0.47 0.60 9.29
N SER A 75 -1.01 -0.54 9.69
CA SER A 75 -1.87 -0.67 10.87
C SER A 75 -1.26 -1.67 11.83
N SER A 76 -1.28 -1.36 13.12
CA SER A 76 -0.85 -2.26 14.20
C SER A 76 -1.68 -3.55 14.24
N GLU A 77 -1.20 -4.56 14.98
CA GLU A 77 -1.87 -5.86 15.14
C GLU A 77 -3.34 -5.77 15.60
N ASP A 78 -3.65 -4.76 16.41
CA ASP A 78 -4.98 -4.47 16.96
C ASP A 78 -5.80 -3.51 16.08
N GLY A 79 -5.20 -3.00 15.01
CA GLY A 79 -5.81 -2.02 14.10
C GLY A 79 -6.05 -0.64 14.71
N LEU A 80 -5.53 -0.36 15.92
CA LEU A 80 -5.80 0.89 16.64
C LEU A 80 -4.83 2.01 16.29
N THR A 81 -3.60 1.66 15.89
CA THR A 81 -2.59 2.62 15.48
C THR A 81 -2.37 2.51 13.98
N GLN A 82 -2.40 3.66 13.30
CA GLN A 82 -2.12 3.73 11.87
C GLN A 82 -1.02 4.73 11.61
N HIS A 83 -0.14 4.37 10.68
CA HIS A 83 0.90 5.25 10.17
C HIS A 83 0.82 5.24 8.66
N CYS A 84 0.77 6.41 8.04
CA CYS A 84 0.70 6.53 6.60
C CYS A 84 1.79 7.45 6.06
N THR A 85 2.26 7.17 4.85
CA THR A 85 3.21 8.05 4.18
C THR A 85 2.56 9.38 3.85
N LYS A 86 3.26 10.50 4.08
CA LYS A 86 2.77 11.84 3.78
C LYS A 86 3.90 12.77 3.38
N VAL A 87 3.84 13.29 2.16
CA VAL A 87 4.82 14.24 1.63
C VAL A 87 4.67 15.59 2.35
N THR A 88 5.75 16.05 2.98
CA THR A 88 5.78 17.34 3.70
C THR A 88 5.68 18.52 2.74
N GLY A 89 5.03 19.60 3.18
CA GLY A 89 4.89 20.85 2.41
C GLY A 89 3.70 20.90 1.44
N HIS A 90 2.95 19.80 1.28
CA HIS A 90 1.70 19.76 0.52
C HIS A 90 0.53 19.40 1.44
N ASN A 91 -0.25 20.40 1.84
CA ASN A 91 -1.50 20.17 2.58
C ASN A 91 -2.66 20.03 1.59
N GLY A 92 -3.30 18.87 1.61
CA GLY A 92 -4.40 18.56 0.70
C GLY A 92 -3.94 18.36 -0.74
N GLY A 93 -4.89 18.01 -1.58
CA GLY A 93 -4.68 17.68 -2.98
C GLY A 93 -5.90 16.97 -3.55
N PRO A 94 -5.88 16.59 -4.83
CA PRO A 94 -6.95 15.79 -5.39
C PRO A 94 -7.09 14.49 -4.61
N GLU A 95 -8.33 14.09 -4.43
CA GLU A 95 -8.73 12.85 -3.82
C GLU A 95 -8.56 11.69 -4.83
N ILE A 96 -7.88 10.64 -4.41
CA ILE A 96 -7.48 9.52 -5.25
C ILE A 96 -8.22 8.26 -4.77
N PRO A 97 -9.20 7.76 -5.54
CA PRO A 97 -9.94 6.55 -5.17
C PRO A 97 -9.06 5.31 -5.32
N ILE A 98 -8.81 4.62 -4.20
CA ILE A 98 -8.12 3.34 -4.13
C ILE A 98 -9.12 2.23 -3.80
N GLU A 99 -9.06 1.14 -4.56
CA GLU A 99 -9.98 0.02 -4.46
C GLU A 99 -9.33 -1.15 -3.72
N TRP A 100 -9.78 -1.38 -2.48
CA TRP A 100 -9.53 -2.60 -1.70
C TRP A 100 -10.79 -3.48 -1.67
N ASP A 101 -11.18 -3.99 -0.49
CA ASP A 101 -12.50 -4.57 -0.25
C ASP A 101 -13.60 -3.49 -0.32
N GLN A 102 -13.26 -2.27 0.09
CA GLN A 102 -14.07 -1.07 -0.07
C GLN A 102 -13.26 0.05 -0.73
N GLU A 103 -13.93 0.85 -1.55
CA GLU A 103 -13.33 2.07 -2.12
C GLU A 103 -12.97 3.02 -0.98
N THR A 104 -11.72 3.43 -0.92
CA THR A 104 -11.21 4.41 0.04
C THR A 104 -10.54 5.54 -0.72
N THR A 105 -10.92 6.76 -0.39
CA THR A 105 -10.40 7.94 -1.06
C THR A 105 -9.24 8.52 -0.27
N ILE A 106 -8.09 8.67 -0.94
CA ILE A 106 -6.84 9.06 -0.29
C ILE A 106 -6.35 10.39 -0.87
N PRO A 107 -6.04 11.41 -0.05
CA PRO A 107 -5.50 12.65 -0.55
C PRO A 107 -4.13 12.48 -1.23
N ARG A 108 -3.89 13.17 -2.34
CA ARG A 108 -2.65 13.06 -3.14
C ARG A 108 -1.35 13.23 -2.35
N ASN A 109 -1.35 14.03 -1.28
CA ASN A 109 -0.15 14.27 -0.47
C ASN A 109 0.31 13.03 0.32
N PHE A 110 -0.51 11.97 0.44
CA PHE A 110 -0.08 10.71 1.04
C PHE A 110 0.73 9.81 0.07
N PHE A 111 0.76 10.15 -1.23
CA PHE A 111 1.46 9.36 -2.23
C PHE A 111 2.92 9.83 -2.40
N VAL A 112 3.85 8.95 -2.00
CA VAL A 112 5.29 9.08 -2.23
C VAL A 112 5.70 8.44 -3.56
N SER A 113 6.95 8.65 -3.99
CA SER A 113 7.46 7.97 -5.18
C SER A 113 7.49 6.45 -4.97
N GLU A 114 7.34 5.68 -6.06
CA GLU A 114 7.44 4.22 -6.03
C GLU A 114 8.76 3.75 -5.37
N GLN A 115 9.88 4.41 -5.68
CA GLN A 115 11.17 4.08 -5.07
C GLN A 115 11.16 4.23 -3.55
N LEU A 116 10.52 5.28 -3.01
CA LEU A 116 10.39 5.46 -1.55
C LEU A 116 9.43 4.42 -0.96
N ALA A 117 8.29 4.19 -1.60
CA ALA A 117 7.34 3.17 -1.16
C ALA A 117 7.99 1.78 -1.10
N LEU A 118 8.78 1.40 -2.10
CA LEU A 118 9.48 0.11 -2.11
C LEU A 118 10.54 -0.02 -1.02
N LYS A 119 11.16 1.08 -0.57
CA LYS A 119 12.01 1.05 0.65
C LYS A 119 11.18 0.75 1.89
N GLY A 120 10.00 1.35 2.02
CA GLY A 120 9.06 1.08 3.11
C GLY A 120 8.62 -0.38 3.14
N VAL A 121 8.20 -0.90 1.98
CA VAL A 121 7.84 -2.31 1.80
C VAL A 121 9.01 -3.23 2.15
N ARG A 122 10.22 -2.92 1.69
CA ARG A 122 11.43 -3.69 2.03
C ARG A 122 11.64 -3.78 3.53
N LYS A 123 11.63 -2.64 4.22
CA LYS A 123 11.86 -2.61 5.67
C LYS A 123 10.80 -3.42 6.41
N TRP A 124 9.54 -3.25 6.05
CA TRP A 124 8.44 -3.99 6.67
C TRP A 124 8.53 -5.50 6.41
N LEU A 125 8.93 -5.94 5.22
CA LEU A 125 9.15 -7.37 4.93
C LEU A 125 10.40 -7.95 5.62
N GLU A 126 11.38 -7.11 5.98
CA GLU A 126 12.60 -7.52 6.68
C GLU A 126 12.36 -7.80 8.16
N ASP A 127 11.62 -6.93 8.86
CA ASP A 127 11.47 -7.03 10.31
C ASP A 127 10.15 -6.47 10.88
N GLY A 128 9.16 -6.16 10.02
CA GLY A 128 7.86 -5.64 10.44
C GLY A 128 7.87 -4.18 10.88
N THR A 129 9.02 -3.50 10.87
CA THR A 129 9.11 -2.10 11.29
C THR A 129 8.92 -1.12 10.12
N LEU A 130 8.65 0.14 10.46
CA LEU A 130 8.52 1.21 9.48
C LEU A 130 9.88 1.79 9.11
N ALA A 131 10.10 2.06 7.82
CA ALA A 131 11.32 2.69 7.34
C ALA A 131 11.47 4.12 7.90
N PRO A 132 12.54 4.43 8.66
CA PRO A 132 12.67 5.71 9.34
C PRO A 132 12.98 6.88 8.40
N ASP A 133 13.42 6.61 7.18
CA ASP A 133 13.68 7.62 6.14
C ASP A 133 12.43 7.97 5.31
N LEU A 134 11.30 7.31 5.57
CA LEU A 134 10.02 7.64 4.97
C LEU A 134 9.26 8.67 5.81
N PRO A 135 8.51 9.59 5.18
CA PRO A 135 7.79 10.62 5.90
C PRO A 135 6.46 10.07 6.42
N TRP A 136 6.48 9.35 7.55
CA TRP A 136 5.27 8.83 8.19
C TRP A 136 4.50 9.94 8.92
N ASP A 137 3.18 9.82 8.94
CA ASP A 137 2.25 10.61 9.75
C ASP A 137 1.27 9.68 10.46
N ASP A 138 0.94 10.00 11.70
CA ASP A 138 0.03 9.22 12.56
C ASP A 138 -1.45 9.65 12.33
N HIS A 139 -1.66 10.77 11.65
CA HIS A 139 -2.99 11.27 11.28
C HIS A 139 -3.29 10.87 9.85
N CYS A 140 -3.72 9.62 9.70
CA CYS A 140 -4.31 9.16 8.46
C CYS A 140 -5.68 9.82 8.25
N TYR A 141 -5.96 10.06 6.98
CA TYR A 141 -6.97 10.96 6.40
C TYR A 141 -8.38 10.89 7.02
#